data_AF-A0A1M4ZG55-F1
#
_entry.id   AF-A0A1M4ZG55-F1
#
_cell.length_a   1.000
_cell.length_b   1.000
_cell.length_c   1.000
_cell.angle_alpha   90.00
_cell.angle_beta   90.00
_cell.angle_gamma   90.00
#
_symmetry.space_group_name_H-M   'P 1'
#
loop_
_entity.id
_entity.type
_entity.pdbx_description
1 polymer ?
#
loop_
_entity_poly.entity_id
_entity_poly.type
_entity_poly.pdbx_seq_one_letter_code
_entity_poly.pdbx_strand_id
1 'polypeptide(L)'
;MNKYKRDYLHEQERKDMMMFAALMGGVEHISNAWFDRGIITKDMRKCLKTAHTYLMKFFETKTNELNDKEVKKLLDKIKDFDVVLLENEKIKKMREEAEKENQWVKLYRDEFEDWCEEIMNVNCKNCKKYHSECKLHDIFAANRVPESGFGLNNCRYAYLEIEKRRRGA
;
A
#
# COMPACT_ATOMS: atom_id res chain seq x y z
N MET A 1 -14.85 -5.42 -41.55
CA MET A 1 -14.21 -6.43 -40.68
C MET A 1 -12.96 -5.81 -40.09
N ASN A 2 -12.85 -5.75 -38.77
CA ASN A 2 -11.71 -5.11 -38.11
C ASN A 2 -10.47 -6.04 -38.20
N LYS A 3 -9.33 -5.52 -38.69
CA LYS A 3 -8.13 -6.31 -39.00
C LYS A 3 -7.39 -6.80 -37.75
N TYR A 4 -7.73 -6.25 -36.58
CA TYR A 4 -7.12 -6.58 -35.29
C TYR A 4 -8.21 -6.79 -34.24
N LYS A 5 -8.15 -7.92 -33.53
CA LYS A 5 -8.97 -8.22 -32.35
C LYS A 5 -8.13 -7.93 -31.12
N ARG A 6 -8.66 -7.15 -30.17
CA ARG A 6 -7.95 -6.84 -28.92
C ARG A 6 -7.87 -8.10 -28.06
N ASP A 7 -6.65 -8.55 -27.81
CA ASP A 7 -6.29 -9.80 -27.12
C ASP A 7 -5.67 -9.53 -25.73
N TYR A 8 -5.89 -8.33 -25.18
CA TYR A 8 -5.41 -7.92 -23.87
C TYR A 8 -6.50 -7.25 -23.04
N LEU A 9 -6.26 -7.18 -21.72
CA LEU A 9 -7.12 -6.52 -20.74
C LEU A 9 -6.40 -5.31 -20.13
N HIS A 10 -7.11 -4.18 -20.05
CA HIS A 10 -6.72 -3.08 -19.18
C HIS A 10 -6.86 -3.48 -17.69
N GLU A 11 -6.31 -2.65 -16.80
CA GLU A 11 -6.31 -2.96 -15.37
C GLU A 11 -7.72 -3.14 -14.80
N GLN A 12 -8.66 -2.27 -15.15
CA GLN A 12 -10.04 -2.37 -14.68
C GLN A 12 -10.72 -3.64 -15.20
N GLU A 13 -10.58 -3.93 -16.50
CA GLU A 13 -11.17 -5.12 -17.12
C GLU A 13 -10.60 -6.42 -16.50
N ARG A 14 -9.33 -6.39 -16.08
CA ARG A 14 -8.72 -7.50 -15.35
C ARG A 14 -9.29 -7.66 -13.95
N LYS A 15 -9.54 -6.56 -13.24
CA LYS A 15 -10.24 -6.58 -11.94
C LYS A 15 -11.67 -7.11 -12.09
N ASP A 16 -12.35 -6.74 -13.16
CA ASP A 16 -13.70 -7.26 -13.45
C ASP A 16 -13.67 -8.77 -13.71
N MET A 17 -12.66 -9.28 -14.44
CA MET A 17 -12.44 -10.73 -14.60
C MET A 17 -12.15 -11.44 -13.27
N MET A 18 -11.39 -10.81 -12.37
CA MET A 18 -11.17 -11.33 -11.01
C MET A 18 -12.47 -11.38 -10.21
N MET A 19 -13.33 -10.35 -10.35
CA MET A 19 -14.66 -10.33 -9.73
C MET A 19 -15.55 -11.46 -10.27
N PHE A 20 -15.52 -11.74 -11.58
CA PHE A 20 -16.22 -12.90 -12.15
C PHE A 20 -15.73 -14.22 -11.54
N ALA A 21 -14.42 -14.41 -11.39
CA ALA A 21 -13.85 -15.60 -10.74
C ALA A 21 -14.35 -15.76 -9.30
N ALA A 22 -14.35 -14.68 -8.52
CA ALA A 22 -14.86 -14.70 -7.16
C ALA A 22 -16.37 -14.96 -7.06
N LEU A 23 -17.16 -14.36 -7.96
CA LEU A 23 -18.60 -14.63 -8.04
C LEU A 23 -18.89 -16.09 -8.36
N MET A 24 -18.13 -16.71 -9.27
CA MET A 24 -18.28 -18.14 -9.56
C MET A 24 -18.04 -18.98 -8.30
N GLY A 25 -16.92 -18.78 -7.60
CA GLY A 25 -16.63 -19.48 -6.35
C GLY A 25 -17.69 -19.23 -5.26
N GLY A 26 -18.16 -17.99 -5.14
CA GLY A 26 -19.21 -17.62 -4.19
C GLY A 26 -20.56 -18.28 -4.50
N VAL A 27 -20.98 -18.28 -5.77
CA VAL A 27 -22.22 -18.95 -6.21
C VAL A 27 -22.15 -20.44 -5.97
N GLU A 28 -21.02 -21.08 -6.27
CA GLU A 28 -20.81 -22.51 -6.01
C GLU A 28 -20.86 -22.82 -4.51
N HIS A 29 -20.13 -22.04 -3.70
CA HIS A 29 -20.12 -22.19 -2.24
C HIS A 29 -21.52 -22.04 -1.64
N ILE A 30 -22.24 -20.96 -1.97
CA ILE A 30 -23.61 -20.71 -1.49
C ILE A 30 -24.52 -21.84 -1.95
N SER A 31 -24.48 -22.22 -3.22
CA SER A 31 -25.32 -23.28 -3.80
C SER A 31 -25.17 -24.62 -3.07
N ASN A 32 -23.94 -24.99 -2.70
CA ASN A 32 -23.69 -26.23 -1.96
C ASN A 32 -24.02 -26.07 -0.47
N ALA A 33 -23.41 -25.10 0.20
CA ALA A 33 -23.54 -24.92 1.65
C ALA A 33 -24.99 -24.65 2.09
N TRP A 34 -25.74 -23.84 1.34
CA TRP A 34 -27.12 -23.52 1.70
C TRP A 34 -28.07 -24.67 1.39
N PHE A 35 -27.81 -25.44 0.32
CA PHE A 35 -28.60 -26.62 0.03
C PHE A 35 -28.41 -27.69 1.08
N ASP A 36 -27.15 -27.94 1.48
CA ASP A 36 -26.82 -28.94 2.51
C ASP A 36 -27.41 -28.57 3.88
N ARG A 37 -27.60 -27.26 4.15
CA ARG A 37 -28.27 -26.73 5.35
C ARG A 37 -29.79 -26.65 5.24
N GLY A 38 -30.38 -27.02 4.10
CA GLY A 38 -31.83 -26.92 3.87
C GLY A 38 -32.37 -25.48 3.76
N ILE A 39 -31.51 -24.49 3.54
CA ILE A 39 -31.89 -23.07 3.39
C ILE A 39 -32.54 -22.81 2.02
N ILE A 40 -32.11 -23.55 0.98
CA ILE A 40 -32.62 -23.40 -0.39
C ILE A 40 -33.21 -24.72 -0.91
N THR A 41 -34.20 -24.60 -1.79
CA THR A 41 -34.83 -25.75 -2.45
C THR A 41 -33.97 -26.27 -3.62
N LYS A 42 -34.33 -27.44 -4.14
CA LYS A 42 -33.69 -28.01 -5.34
C LYS A 42 -33.81 -27.09 -6.57
N ASP A 43 -34.95 -26.41 -6.73
CA ASP A 43 -35.18 -25.48 -7.84
C ASP A 43 -34.33 -24.22 -7.70
N MET A 44 -34.20 -23.67 -6.48
CA MET A 44 -33.30 -22.55 -6.20
C MET A 44 -31.84 -22.94 -6.47
N ARG A 45 -31.41 -24.15 -6.05
CA ARG A 45 -30.08 -24.67 -6.36
C ARG A 45 -29.84 -24.81 -7.86
N LYS A 46 -30.86 -25.24 -8.62
CA LYS A 46 -30.80 -25.33 -10.09
C LYS A 46 -30.55 -23.94 -10.69
N CYS A 47 -31.23 -22.90 -10.22
CA CYS A 47 -30.99 -21.53 -10.67
C CYS A 47 -29.53 -21.07 -10.42
N LEU A 48 -28.98 -21.34 -9.23
CA LEU A 48 -27.59 -20.99 -8.91
C LEU A 48 -26.59 -21.75 -9.79
N LYS A 49 -26.81 -23.04 -10.05
CA LYS A 49 -25.96 -23.84 -10.96
C LYS A 49 -26.01 -23.33 -12.40
N THR A 50 -27.19 -22.93 -12.86
CA THR A 50 -27.35 -22.31 -14.18
C THR A 50 -26.57 -21.00 -14.26
N ALA A 51 -26.65 -20.14 -13.25
CA ALA A 51 -25.88 -18.90 -13.18
C ALA A 51 -24.37 -19.17 -13.24
N HIS A 52 -23.87 -20.10 -12.43
CA HIS A 52 -22.46 -20.52 -12.46
C HIS A 52 -22.01 -20.96 -13.86
N THR A 53 -22.83 -21.77 -14.54
CA THR A 53 -22.53 -22.26 -15.90
C THR A 53 -22.37 -21.12 -16.91
N TYR A 54 -23.26 -20.11 -16.86
CA TYR A 54 -23.16 -18.97 -17.77
C TYR A 54 -21.99 -18.05 -17.45
N LEU A 55 -21.65 -17.85 -16.17
CA LEU A 55 -20.47 -17.11 -15.75
C LEU A 55 -19.18 -17.79 -16.24
N MET A 56 -19.07 -19.11 -16.04
CA MET A 56 -17.93 -19.91 -16.50
C MET A 56 -17.78 -19.86 -18.02
N LYS A 57 -18.88 -20.05 -18.75
CA LYS A 57 -18.87 -19.95 -20.22
C LYS A 57 -18.38 -18.59 -20.72
N PHE A 58 -18.83 -17.50 -20.09
CA PHE A 58 -18.35 -16.17 -20.43
C PHE A 58 -16.85 -16.01 -20.13
N PHE A 59 -16.42 -16.43 -18.93
CA PHE A 59 -15.04 -16.34 -18.50
C PHE A 59 -14.12 -17.09 -19.46
N GLU A 60 -14.42 -18.37 -19.76
CA GLU A 60 -13.67 -19.21 -20.70
C GLU A 60 -13.61 -18.60 -22.10
N THR A 61 -14.75 -18.14 -22.60
CA THR A 61 -14.82 -17.50 -23.92
C THR A 61 -13.89 -16.29 -23.94
N LYS A 62 -13.95 -15.44 -22.91
CA LYS A 62 -13.14 -14.22 -22.86
C LYS A 62 -11.66 -14.54 -22.70
N THR A 63 -11.28 -15.51 -21.88
CA THR A 63 -9.87 -15.92 -21.73
C THR A 63 -9.29 -16.51 -23.00
N ASN A 64 -10.08 -17.26 -23.77
CA ASN A 64 -9.66 -17.83 -25.06
C ASN A 64 -9.45 -16.76 -26.15
N GLU A 65 -9.95 -15.54 -25.95
CA GLU A 65 -9.69 -14.42 -26.86
C GLU A 65 -8.43 -13.62 -26.50
N LEU A 66 -7.84 -13.87 -25.34
CA LEU A 66 -6.62 -13.20 -24.89
C LEU A 66 -5.38 -13.95 -25.39
N ASN A 67 -4.26 -13.24 -25.51
CA ASN A 67 -2.98 -13.92 -25.70
C ASN A 67 -2.49 -14.58 -24.40
N ASP A 68 -1.63 -15.59 -24.54
CA ASP A 68 -1.13 -16.41 -23.43
C ASP A 68 -0.47 -15.58 -22.30
N LYS A 69 0.20 -14.48 -22.66
CA LYS A 69 0.84 -13.58 -21.69
C LYS A 69 -0.21 -12.91 -20.81
N GLU A 70 -1.31 -12.46 -21.38
CA GLU A 70 -2.41 -11.82 -20.66
C GLU A 70 -3.23 -12.81 -19.85
N VAL A 71 -3.44 -14.03 -20.36
CA VAL A 71 -4.05 -15.14 -19.60
C VAL A 71 -3.22 -15.47 -18.37
N LYS A 72 -1.90 -15.66 -18.53
CA LYS A 72 -1.01 -15.96 -17.40
C LYS A 72 -1.07 -14.88 -16.31
N LYS A 73 -0.96 -13.60 -16.71
CA LYS A 73 -1.10 -12.47 -15.77
C LYS A 73 -2.44 -12.46 -15.03
N LEU A 74 -3.54 -12.84 -15.70
CA LEU A 74 -4.85 -12.91 -15.07
C LEU A 74 -4.91 -14.06 -14.06
N LEU A 75 -4.47 -15.26 -14.44
CA LEU A 75 -4.49 -16.44 -13.57
C LEU A 75 -3.59 -16.27 -12.34
N ASP A 76 -2.40 -15.69 -12.51
CA ASP A 76 -1.49 -15.37 -11.39
C ASP A 76 -2.18 -14.43 -10.38
N LYS A 77 -2.89 -13.41 -10.87
CA LYS A 77 -3.65 -12.50 -10.01
C LYS A 77 -4.87 -13.13 -9.34
N ILE A 78 -5.57 -14.05 -10.02
CA ILE A 78 -6.71 -14.76 -9.44
C ILE A 78 -6.24 -15.68 -8.30
N LYS A 79 -5.07 -16.31 -8.46
CA LYS A 79 -4.50 -17.19 -7.44
C LYS A 79 -4.16 -16.45 -6.14
N ASP A 80 -3.64 -15.23 -6.26
CA ASP A 80 -3.13 -14.45 -5.12
C ASP A 80 -4.17 -13.46 -4.56
N PHE A 81 -5.45 -13.58 -4.94
CA PHE A 81 -6.49 -12.63 -4.57
C PHE A 81 -7.61 -13.26 -3.75
N ASP A 82 -7.94 -12.60 -2.66
CA ASP A 82 -9.10 -12.90 -1.81
C ASP A 82 -10.19 -11.83 -1.96
N VAL A 83 -11.44 -12.26 -2.14
CA VAL A 83 -12.61 -11.38 -2.01
C VAL A 83 -13.16 -11.46 -0.61
N VAL A 84 -13.12 -10.34 0.10
CA VAL A 84 -13.74 -10.18 1.41
C VAL A 84 -14.94 -9.25 1.32
N LEU A 85 -16.05 -9.68 1.91
CA LEU A 85 -17.19 -8.80 2.15
C LEU A 85 -16.96 -8.08 3.47
N LEU A 86 -16.76 -6.76 3.39
CA LEU A 86 -16.55 -5.91 4.54
C LEU A 86 -17.69 -4.90 4.65
N GLU A 87 -18.19 -4.73 5.87
CA GLU A 87 -19.13 -3.66 6.19
C GLU A 87 -18.41 -2.29 6.12
N ASN A 88 -19.14 -1.26 5.68
CA ASN A 88 -18.57 0.09 5.51
C ASN A 88 -17.92 0.64 6.79
N GLU A 89 -18.49 0.33 7.96
CA GLU A 89 -17.91 0.75 9.24
C GLU A 89 -16.54 0.12 9.49
N LYS A 90 -16.36 -1.16 9.15
CA LYS A 90 -15.06 -1.84 9.25
C LYS A 90 -14.04 -1.25 8.28
N ILE A 91 -14.47 -0.95 7.05
CA ILE A 91 -13.61 -0.28 6.06
C ILE A 91 -13.14 1.08 6.59
N LYS A 92 -14.06 1.85 7.18
CA LYS A 92 -13.74 3.16 7.77
C LYS A 92 -12.71 3.03 8.88
N LYS A 93 -12.91 2.09 9.81
CA LYS A 93 -11.99 1.84 10.91
C LYS A 93 -10.60 1.40 10.42
N MET A 94 -10.54 0.50 9.44
CA MET A 94 -9.27 0.08 8.83
C MET A 94 -8.54 1.25 8.16
N ARG A 95 -9.26 2.16 7.50
CA ARG A 95 -8.66 3.37 6.92
C ARG A 95 -8.13 4.31 8.00
N GLU A 96 -8.88 4.53 9.08
CA GLU A 96 -8.44 5.35 10.21
C GLU A 96 -7.20 4.74 10.91
N GLU A 97 -7.14 3.43 11.06
CA GLU A 97 -5.97 2.71 11.58
C GLU A 97 -4.78 2.83 10.64
N ALA A 98 -4.98 2.60 9.34
CA ALA A 98 -3.94 2.77 8.32
C ALA A 98 -3.44 4.22 8.23
N GLU A 99 -4.31 5.22 8.38
CA GLU A 99 -3.93 6.64 8.44
C GLU A 99 -3.07 6.94 9.67
N LYS A 100 -3.40 6.37 10.85
CA LYS A 100 -2.57 6.50 12.05
C LYS A 100 -1.21 5.82 11.89
N GLU A 101 -1.15 4.67 11.21
CA GLU A 101 0.12 4.00 10.90
C GLU A 101 0.92 4.77 9.84
N ASN A 102 0.26 5.38 8.85
CA ASN A 102 0.87 6.23 7.83
C ASN A 102 1.39 7.58 8.37
N GLN A 103 1.13 7.93 9.63
CA GLN A 103 1.80 9.06 10.30
C GLN A 103 3.26 8.76 10.64
N TRP A 104 3.70 7.50 10.55
CA TRP A 104 5.07 7.08 10.83
C TRP A 104 5.84 6.89 9.53
N VAL A 105 6.93 7.62 9.35
CA VAL A 105 7.89 7.35 8.28
C VAL A 105 8.86 6.27 8.76
N LYS A 106 8.93 5.15 8.01
CA LYS A 106 9.97 4.12 8.19
C LYS A 106 11.06 4.37 7.15
N LEU A 107 12.28 4.60 7.63
CA LEU A 107 13.48 4.78 6.80
C LEU A 107 14.64 4.03 7.46
N TYR A 108 15.68 3.70 6.68
CA TYR A 108 16.87 3.09 7.25
C TYR A 108 17.60 4.09 8.17
N ARG A 109 18.41 3.57 9.09
CA ARG A 109 19.04 4.38 10.13
C ARG A 109 20.05 5.38 9.56
N ASP A 110 20.79 4.96 8.54
CA ASP A 110 21.71 5.79 7.77
C ASP A 110 20.97 6.92 7.03
N GLU A 111 19.88 6.61 6.34
CA GLU A 111 19.04 7.63 5.68
C GLU A 111 18.48 8.66 6.68
N PHE A 112 18.13 8.21 7.89
CA PHE A 112 17.67 9.07 8.97
C PHE A 112 18.78 9.98 9.49
N GLU A 113 19.99 9.45 9.64
CA GLU A 113 21.16 10.20 10.08
C GLU A 113 21.54 11.26 9.03
N ASP A 114 21.55 10.92 7.74
CA ASP A 114 21.78 11.86 6.64
C ASP A 114 20.76 13.01 6.66
N TRP A 115 19.47 12.70 6.88
CA TRP A 115 18.44 13.73 7.02
C TRP A 115 18.63 14.61 8.24
N CYS A 116 19.05 14.03 9.37
CA CYS A 116 19.35 14.81 10.57
C CYS A 116 20.52 15.76 10.35
N GLU A 117 21.58 15.30 9.67
CA GLU A 117 22.74 16.14 9.34
C GLU A 117 22.34 17.33 8.47
N GLU A 118 21.54 17.13 7.43
CA GLU A 118 21.05 18.22 6.57
C GLU A 118 20.19 19.23 7.35
N ILE A 119 19.27 18.74 8.19
CA ILE A 119 18.42 19.61 9.01
C ILE A 119 19.27 20.40 10.02
N MET A 120 20.27 19.75 10.64
CA MET A 120 21.22 20.40 11.56
C MET A 120 22.06 21.44 10.82
N ASN A 121 22.48 21.18 9.59
CA ASN A 121 23.25 22.12 8.80
C ASN A 121 22.45 23.38 8.43
N VAL A 122 21.15 23.24 8.16
CA VAL A 122 20.28 24.37 7.88
C VAL A 122 19.91 25.15 9.15
N ASN A 123 19.64 24.47 10.27
CA ASN A 123 18.98 25.08 11.43
C ASN A 123 19.90 25.31 12.64
N CYS A 124 20.96 24.51 12.78
CA CYS A 124 21.82 24.50 13.95
C CYS A 124 23.17 25.17 13.70
N LYS A 125 23.59 25.29 12.44
CA LYS A 125 24.77 26.05 12.03
C LYS A 125 24.65 27.52 12.43
N ASN A 126 25.62 28.00 13.21
CA ASN A 126 25.68 29.34 13.81
C ASN A 126 24.42 29.74 14.58
N CYS A 127 23.64 28.76 15.07
CA CYS A 127 22.40 29.02 15.77
C CYS A 127 22.66 29.71 17.11
N LYS A 128 21.84 30.72 17.44
CA LYS A 128 21.90 31.48 18.70
C LYS A 128 20.69 31.25 19.61
N LYS A 129 19.72 30.43 19.17
CA LYS A 129 18.51 30.14 19.95
C LYS A 129 18.88 29.37 21.22
N TYR A 130 18.24 29.71 22.33
CA TYR A 130 18.34 28.94 23.56
C TYR A 130 17.55 27.62 23.40
N HIS A 131 18.01 26.55 24.05
CA HIS A 131 17.46 25.21 23.84
C HIS A 131 15.94 25.14 24.10
N SER A 132 15.42 25.87 25.10
CA SER A 132 13.99 25.87 25.46
C SER A 132 13.08 26.50 24.39
N GLU A 133 13.65 27.28 23.47
CA GLU A 133 12.91 27.94 22.38
C GLU A 133 13.03 27.17 21.05
N CYS A 134 13.79 26.06 21.04
CA CYS A 134 14.09 25.31 19.83
C CYS A 134 13.26 24.03 19.75
N LYS A 135 12.27 23.99 18.85
CA LYS A 135 11.45 22.78 18.61
C LYS A 135 12.27 21.56 18.20
N LEU A 136 13.41 21.76 17.52
CA LEU A 136 14.30 20.66 17.11
C LEU A 136 15.07 20.05 18.29
N HIS A 137 15.26 20.78 19.38
CA HIS A 137 16.00 20.28 20.54
C HIS A 137 15.37 19.00 21.08
N ASP A 138 14.07 19.02 21.36
CA ASP A 138 13.37 17.88 21.94
C ASP A 138 13.20 16.74 20.93
N ILE A 139 13.02 17.07 19.65
CA ILE A 139 12.93 16.09 18.57
C ILE A 139 14.26 15.33 18.43
N PHE A 140 15.39 16.04 18.37
CA PHE A 140 16.71 15.43 18.30
C PHE A 140 17.05 14.64 19.56
N ALA A 141 16.64 15.13 20.73
CA ALA A 141 16.79 14.42 22.00
C ALA A 141 16.05 13.08 21.99
N ALA A 142 14.76 13.11 21.64
CA ALA A 142 13.90 11.93 21.63
C ALA A 142 14.38 10.87 20.64
N ASN A 143 14.96 11.30 19.51
CA ASN A 143 15.44 10.42 18.45
C ASN A 143 16.94 10.08 18.56
N ARG A 144 17.61 10.49 19.64
CA ARG A 144 19.03 10.22 19.92
C ARG A 144 19.95 10.66 18.78
N VAL A 145 19.68 11.84 18.23
CA VAL A 145 20.56 12.48 17.25
C VAL A 145 21.85 12.93 17.98
N PRO A 146 23.03 12.73 17.38
CA PRO A 146 24.30 13.16 17.99
C PRO A 146 24.34 14.66 18.30
N GLU A 147 24.97 15.01 19.41
CA GLU A 147 25.19 16.40 19.81
C GLU A 147 26.40 16.98 19.06
N SER A 148 26.37 18.27 18.73
CA SER A 148 27.41 18.91 17.90
C SER A 148 28.64 19.35 18.70
N GLY A 149 28.55 19.34 20.04
CA GLY A 149 29.67 19.69 20.90
C GLY A 149 29.28 19.79 22.38
N PHE A 150 30.29 19.81 23.25
CA PHE A 150 30.14 19.93 24.69
C PHE A 150 30.38 21.37 25.16
N GLY A 151 29.62 21.84 26.16
CA GLY A 151 29.86 23.14 26.81
C GLY A 151 29.30 24.38 26.10
N LEU A 152 28.25 24.22 25.30
CA LEU A 152 27.58 25.34 24.62
C LEU A 152 26.56 26.02 25.53
N ASN A 153 26.56 27.37 25.54
CA ASN A 153 25.69 28.17 26.41
C ASN A 153 24.25 28.32 25.89
N ASN A 154 24.00 27.96 24.63
CA ASN A 154 22.70 28.13 23.98
C ASN A 154 21.98 26.81 23.73
N CYS A 155 22.46 25.97 22.81
CA CYS A 155 21.85 24.69 22.45
C CYS A 155 22.94 23.68 22.10
N ARG A 156 22.84 22.45 22.63
CA ARG A 156 23.81 21.35 22.44
C ARG A 156 23.96 20.85 21.00
N TYR A 157 23.00 21.18 20.14
CA TYR A 157 23.04 20.84 18.71
C TYR A 157 23.63 21.98 17.86
N ALA A 158 23.79 23.18 18.41
CA ALA A 158 24.37 24.30 17.67
C ALA A 158 25.87 24.06 17.39
N TYR A 159 26.37 24.54 16.24
CA TYR A 159 27.80 24.49 15.93
C TYR A 159 28.23 25.66 15.07
N LEU A 160 29.52 25.99 15.11
CA LEU A 160 30.11 27.05 14.28
C LEU A 160 30.72 26.47 13.01
N GLU A 161 30.58 27.18 11.90
CA GLU A 161 31.30 26.85 10.69
C GLU A 161 32.79 27.18 10.86
N ILE A 162 33.66 26.19 10.71
CA ILE A 162 35.09 26.42 10.69
C ILE A 162 35.46 26.86 9.27
N GLU A 163 35.64 28.18 9.06
CA GLU A 163 36.21 28.68 7.82
C GLU A 163 37.64 28.14 7.65
N LYS A 164 37.86 27.28 6.66
CA LYS A 164 39.22 26.91 6.23
C LYS A 164 39.90 28.17 5.71
N ARG A 165 40.79 28.78 6.50
CA ARG A 165 41.73 29.79 6.01
C ARG A 165 42.47 29.20 4.81
N ARG A 166 42.15 29.68 3.60
CA ARG A 166 43.00 29.48 2.42
C ARG A 166 44.35 30.09 2.79
N ARG A 167 45.35 29.25 3.05
CA ARG A 167 46.74 29.70 3.09
C ARG A 167 47.05 30.20 1.68
N GLY A 168 47.09 31.52 1.52
CA GLY A 168 47.52 32.15 0.28
C GLY A 168 48.93 31.67 -0.07
N ALA A 169 49.08 31.20 -1.30
CA ALA A 169 50.36 31.06 -1.97
C ALA A 169 50.64 32.36 -2.73
#